data_AF-A0A2V5RJP2-F1
#
_entry.id   AF-A0A2V5RJP2-F1
#
_cell.length_a   1.000
_cell.length_b   1.000
_cell.length_c   1.000
_cell.angle_alpha   90.00
_cell.angle_beta   90.00
_cell.angle_gamma   90.00
#
_symmetry.space_group_name_H-M   'P 1'
#
loop_
_entity.id
_entity.type
_entity.pdbx_description
1 polymer ?
#
loop_
_entity_poly.entity_id
_entity_poly.type
_entity_poly.pdbx_seq_one_letter_code
_entity_poly.pdbx_strand_id
1 'polypeptide(L)'
;MAANYPVANHSLMAVALGAYIYGAGGNAFPNKTYRYDPNTNTWDDAAIADLAAGRTAAASGAYNGRWILAGGDVNFAVSTSAIAWDPATNTWSDLPNMAQARDYLAGATASQSFYAVAGSSAPGTGTNDNQQYTETLCGTPTPTATASPTLTPTATPTPTPTCLTGYSYTTTTSTGTITQVTTDTGNHCDDCMTPIMFPFPISFYGTSYTGANLNSNGDIQFANNSAVVGTLCPYPYPNLGPTIFLYQDDLRTDVGLSGCVAWANGCGIFTGISGTAPNRVFNIEWHAVRHNATANTADVEIRFYENTPSFFDVFYNFVGDNGSNEGSGVQASATGPATTYS
;
A
#
# COMPACT_ATOMS: atom_id res chain seq x y z
N MET A 1 -20.10 25.26 -16.42
CA MET A 1 -21.12 24.41 -15.78
C MET A 1 -20.78 22.96 -16.09
N ALA A 2 -20.91 22.07 -15.11
CA ALA A 2 -20.69 20.63 -15.32
C ALA A 2 -21.73 20.07 -16.31
N ALA A 3 -21.34 19.07 -17.11
CA ALA A 3 -22.25 18.39 -18.01
C ALA A 3 -23.32 17.63 -17.25
N ASN A 4 -24.55 17.67 -17.78
CA ASN A 4 -25.66 16.89 -17.24
C ASN A 4 -25.31 15.39 -17.26
N TYR A 5 -25.79 14.66 -16.25
CA TYR A 5 -25.71 13.21 -16.27
C TYR A 5 -26.42 12.66 -17.53
N PRO A 6 -25.90 11.61 -18.19
CA PRO A 6 -26.38 11.19 -19.52
C PRO A 6 -27.84 10.77 -19.59
N VAL A 7 -28.42 10.42 -18.44
CA VAL A 7 -29.79 9.92 -18.32
C VAL A 7 -30.52 10.61 -17.17
N ALA A 8 -31.82 10.84 -17.30
CA ALA A 8 -32.65 11.30 -16.19
C ALA A 8 -32.81 10.16 -15.17
N ASN A 9 -32.29 10.35 -13.95
CA ASN A 9 -32.20 9.27 -12.97
C ASN A 9 -32.27 9.78 -11.52
N HIS A 10 -32.61 8.90 -10.59
CA HIS A 10 -32.61 9.15 -9.16
C HIS A 10 -32.29 7.85 -8.39
N SER A 11 -31.98 7.98 -7.09
CA SER A 11 -31.53 6.86 -6.25
C SER A 11 -30.29 6.12 -6.79
N LEU A 12 -29.50 6.79 -7.63
CA LEU A 12 -28.21 6.27 -8.08
C LEU A 12 -27.18 6.39 -6.95
N MET A 13 -26.09 5.66 -7.11
CA MET A 13 -24.92 5.76 -6.27
C MET A 13 -23.85 6.57 -6.98
N ALA A 14 -23.12 7.40 -6.25
CA ALA A 14 -22.01 8.17 -6.80
C ALA A 14 -20.79 8.15 -5.86
N VAL A 15 -19.61 8.30 -6.45
CA VAL A 15 -18.35 8.43 -5.70
C VAL A 15 -17.38 9.34 -6.45
N ALA A 16 -16.57 10.09 -5.71
CA ALA A 16 -15.34 10.68 -6.25
C ALA A 16 -14.18 9.73 -5.95
N LEU A 17 -13.43 9.35 -6.98
CA LEU A 17 -12.30 8.43 -6.85
C LEU A 17 -11.21 8.80 -7.85
N GLY A 18 -10.02 9.11 -7.34
CA GLY A 18 -8.96 9.73 -8.13
C GLY A 18 -9.41 11.10 -8.66
N ALA A 19 -9.17 11.36 -9.95
CA ALA A 19 -9.55 12.61 -10.62
C ALA A 19 -10.98 12.62 -11.19
N TYR A 20 -11.75 11.54 -10.98
CA TYR A 20 -13.02 11.31 -11.65
C TYR A 20 -14.19 11.20 -10.67
N ILE A 21 -15.39 11.45 -11.18
CA ILE A 21 -16.65 11.13 -10.48
C ILE A 21 -17.29 9.96 -11.22
N TYR A 22 -17.86 9.03 -10.48
CA TYR A 22 -18.58 7.89 -11.06
C TYR A 22 -20.02 7.89 -10.57
N GLY A 23 -20.94 7.47 -11.43
CA GLY A 23 -22.36 7.31 -11.13
C GLY A 23 -22.86 5.96 -11.61
N ALA A 24 -23.57 5.21 -10.76
CA ALA A 24 -23.98 3.83 -11.00
C ALA A 24 -25.42 3.59 -10.58
N GLY A 25 -26.13 2.81 -11.38
CA GLY A 25 -27.46 2.31 -11.08
C GLY A 25 -28.51 3.43 -10.99
N GLY A 26 -29.47 3.29 -10.09
CA GLY A 26 -30.64 4.17 -9.99
C GLY A 26 -31.86 3.62 -10.74
N ASN A 27 -33.01 4.26 -10.60
CA ASN A 27 -34.29 3.64 -10.96
C ASN A 27 -34.48 3.42 -12.48
N ALA A 28 -34.02 4.38 -13.31
CA ALA A 28 -34.27 4.33 -14.75
C ALA A 28 -33.35 3.37 -15.50
N PHE A 29 -32.08 3.29 -15.09
CA PHE A 29 -31.05 2.44 -15.70
C PHE A 29 -30.24 1.74 -14.60
N PRO A 30 -30.84 0.75 -13.92
CA PRO A 30 -30.31 0.24 -12.66
C PRO A 30 -28.99 -0.52 -12.79
N ASN A 31 -28.61 -0.93 -14.00
CA ASN A 31 -27.35 -1.61 -14.26
C ASN A 31 -26.25 -0.72 -14.86
N LYS A 32 -26.56 0.53 -15.25
CA LYS A 32 -25.63 1.38 -15.97
C LYS A 32 -24.64 2.11 -15.06
N THR A 33 -23.42 2.28 -15.54
CA THR A 33 -22.37 3.08 -14.90
C THR A 33 -21.80 4.12 -15.85
N TYR A 34 -21.43 5.28 -15.31
CA TYR A 34 -20.77 6.33 -16.09
C TYR A 34 -19.64 6.97 -15.29
N ARG A 35 -18.55 7.31 -15.98
CA ARG A 35 -17.46 8.13 -15.44
C ARG A 35 -17.56 9.55 -15.97
N TYR A 36 -17.51 10.53 -15.09
CA TYR A 36 -17.35 11.94 -15.42
C TYR A 36 -15.89 12.36 -15.30
N ASP A 37 -15.41 13.01 -16.35
CA ASP A 37 -14.11 13.69 -16.37
C ASP A 37 -14.30 15.21 -16.26
N PRO A 38 -13.88 15.83 -15.15
CA PRO A 38 -13.96 17.28 -14.96
C PRO A 38 -13.13 18.08 -15.97
N ASN A 39 -12.05 17.51 -16.54
CA ASN A 39 -11.17 18.22 -17.48
C ASN A 39 -11.81 18.37 -18.85
N THR A 40 -12.48 17.31 -19.33
CA THR A 40 -13.19 17.31 -20.61
C THR A 40 -14.65 17.71 -20.46
N ASN A 41 -15.16 17.76 -19.23
CA ASN A 41 -16.56 18.03 -18.91
C ASN A 41 -17.51 17.05 -19.63
N THR A 42 -17.17 15.76 -19.60
CA THR A 42 -17.94 14.71 -20.29
C THR A 42 -18.18 13.50 -19.40
N TRP A 43 -19.29 12.80 -19.68
CA TRP A 43 -19.60 11.49 -19.11
C TRP A 43 -19.32 10.40 -20.15
N ASP A 44 -18.74 9.29 -19.72
CA ASP A 44 -18.36 8.16 -20.56
C ASP A 44 -18.81 6.84 -19.93
N ASP A 45 -19.66 6.11 -20.65
CA ASP A 45 -20.18 4.76 -20.31
C ASP A 45 -19.10 3.70 -20.54
N ALA A 46 -18.27 3.85 -21.59
CA ALA A 46 -17.26 2.85 -21.95
C ALA A 46 -16.05 2.86 -21.00
N ALA A 47 -15.90 3.91 -20.21
CA ALA A 47 -14.80 4.09 -19.27
C ALA A 47 -14.95 3.32 -17.95
N ILE A 48 -16.11 2.70 -17.70
CA ILE A 48 -16.40 1.95 -16.48
C ILE A 48 -17.31 0.75 -16.80
N ALA A 49 -17.06 -0.39 -16.17
CA ALA A 49 -17.88 -1.57 -16.33
C ALA A 49 -19.25 -1.42 -15.66
N ASP A 50 -20.30 -1.80 -16.38
CA ASP A 50 -21.68 -1.87 -15.89
C ASP A 50 -21.85 -2.84 -14.72
N LEU A 51 -22.86 -2.58 -13.90
CA LEU A 51 -23.24 -3.45 -12.80
C LEU A 51 -23.81 -4.76 -13.35
N ALA A 52 -23.38 -5.90 -12.80
CA ALA A 52 -23.90 -7.21 -13.18
C ALA A 52 -25.40 -7.41 -12.84
N ALA A 53 -25.89 -6.67 -11.86
CA ALA A 53 -27.30 -6.66 -11.45
C ALA A 53 -27.77 -5.22 -11.23
N GLY A 54 -29.05 -4.96 -11.51
CA GLY A 54 -29.62 -3.64 -11.32
C GLY A 54 -29.61 -3.26 -9.83
N ARG A 55 -29.05 -2.11 -9.46
CA ARG A 55 -28.93 -1.65 -8.06
C ARG A 55 -29.39 -0.20 -7.90
N THR A 56 -30.10 0.10 -6.81
CA THR A 56 -30.47 1.46 -6.43
C THR A 56 -30.34 1.68 -4.92
N ALA A 57 -30.21 2.94 -4.48
CA ALA A 57 -30.28 3.36 -3.08
C ALA A 57 -29.29 2.63 -2.14
N ALA A 58 -28.15 2.19 -2.66
CA ALA A 58 -27.10 1.53 -1.87
C ALA A 58 -26.20 2.55 -1.17
N ALA A 59 -25.59 2.14 -0.06
CA ALA A 59 -24.49 2.89 0.54
C ALA A 59 -23.33 2.93 -0.47
N SER A 60 -22.75 4.11 -0.68
CA SER A 60 -21.70 4.35 -1.67
C SER A 60 -20.49 5.01 -1.02
N GLY A 61 -19.29 4.53 -1.31
CA GLY A 61 -18.07 5.18 -0.84
C GLY A 61 -16.79 4.63 -1.45
N ALA A 62 -15.72 5.41 -1.38
CA ALA A 62 -14.39 5.00 -1.78
C ALA A 62 -13.66 4.39 -0.57
N TYR A 63 -13.18 3.16 -0.69
CA TYR A 63 -12.38 2.50 0.35
C TYR A 63 -11.31 1.63 -0.31
N ASN A 64 -10.07 1.73 0.16
CA ASN A 64 -8.92 1.03 -0.41
C ASN A 64 -8.81 1.17 -1.94
N GLY A 65 -8.99 2.39 -2.44
CA GLY A 65 -8.89 2.71 -3.88
C GLY A 65 -10.00 2.12 -4.75
N ARG A 66 -11.01 1.48 -4.15
CA ARG A 66 -12.14 0.85 -4.83
C ARG A 66 -13.44 1.57 -4.50
N TRP A 67 -14.40 1.47 -5.39
CA TRP A 67 -15.74 1.98 -5.15
C TRP A 67 -16.62 0.88 -4.57
N ILE A 68 -17.00 1.02 -3.31
CA ILE A 68 -17.87 0.09 -2.60
C ILE A 68 -19.33 0.52 -2.71
N LEU A 69 -20.18 -0.45 -3.03
CA LEU A 69 -21.63 -0.36 -2.97
C LEU A 69 -22.15 -1.44 -2.02
N ALA A 70 -22.88 -1.06 -0.97
CA ALA A 70 -23.43 -2.00 0.01
C ALA A 70 -24.94 -1.81 0.20
N GLY A 71 -25.67 -2.92 0.20
CA GLY A 71 -27.13 -2.93 0.29
C GLY A 71 -27.79 -2.28 -0.93
N GLY A 72 -28.86 -1.55 -0.70
CA GLY A 72 -29.74 -1.05 -1.75
C GLY A 72 -30.78 -2.08 -2.19
N ASP A 73 -31.58 -1.67 -3.17
CA ASP A 73 -32.48 -2.54 -3.89
C ASP A 73 -31.71 -3.16 -5.07
N VAL A 74 -31.55 -4.49 -5.06
CA VAL A 74 -30.90 -5.27 -6.12
C VAL A 74 -31.94 -6.14 -6.80
N ASN A 75 -32.19 -5.88 -8.09
CA ASN A 75 -33.24 -6.56 -8.87
C ASN A 75 -34.63 -6.54 -8.20
N PHE A 76 -35.06 -5.38 -7.70
CA PHE A 76 -36.37 -5.14 -7.06
C PHE A 76 -36.53 -5.78 -5.67
N ALA A 77 -35.42 -6.05 -4.99
CA ALA A 77 -35.40 -6.58 -3.64
C ALA A 77 -34.33 -5.91 -2.78
N VAL A 78 -34.72 -5.49 -1.58
CA VAL A 78 -33.81 -5.00 -0.54
C VAL A 78 -32.75 -6.07 -0.26
N SER A 79 -31.48 -5.71 -0.38
CA SER A 79 -30.37 -6.68 -0.45
C SER A 79 -29.38 -6.53 0.70
N THR A 80 -28.75 -7.64 1.08
CA THR A 80 -27.53 -7.66 1.91
C THR A 80 -26.25 -7.54 1.08
N SER A 81 -26.33 -7.62 -0.25
CA SER A 81 -25.13 -7.75 -1.08
C SER A 81 -24.27 -6.50 -1.04
N ALA A 82 -22.95 -6.72 -1.02
CA ALA A 82 -21.96 -5.68 -1.19
C ALA A 82 -21.03 -6.04 -2.35
N ILE A 83 -20.61 -5.04 -3.12
CA ILE A 83 -19.72 -5.19 -4.27
C ILE A 83 -18.69 -4.05 -4.28
N ALA A 84 -17.53 -4.30 -4.86
CA ALA A 84 -16.50 -3.29 -5.09
C ALA A 84 -16.09 -3.24 -6.55
N TRP A 85 -16.03 -2.04 -7.13
CA TRP A 85 -15.40 -1.79 -8.42
C TRP A 85 -13.94 -1.44 -8.24
N ASP A 86 -13.09 -2.14 -8.98
CA ASP A 86 -11.66 -1.89 -9.06
C ASP A 86 -11.34 -1.09 -10.34
N PRO A 87 -10.83 0.16 -10.22
CA PRO A 87 -10.42 0.94 -11.37
C PRO A 87 -9.28 0.31 -12.19
N ALA A 88 -8.41 -0.50 -11.59
CA ALA A 88 -7.25 -1.06 -12.28
C ALA A 88 -7.62 -2.18 -13.24
N THR A 89 -8.61 -3.00 -12.88
CA THR A 89 -9.12 -4.09 -13.72
C THR A 89 -10.40 -3.72 -14.44
N ASN A 90 -11.02 -2.61 -14.06
CA ASN A 90 -12.34 -2.19 -14.50
C ASN A 90 -13.39 -3.31 -14.31
N THR A 91 -13.43 -3.92 -13.12
CA THR A 91 -14.37 -5.00 -12.82
C THR A 91 -15.02 -4.81 -11.46
N TRP A 92 -16.30 -5.21 -11.37
CA TRP A 92 -17.00 -5.39 -10.10
C TRP A 92 -16.69 -6.77 -9.51
N SER A 93 -16.51 -6.82 -8.19
CA SER A 93 -16.27 -8.05 -7.43
C SER A 93 -17.20 -8.10 -6.21
N ASP A 94 -17.62 -9.31 -5.83
CA ASP A 94 -18.44 -9.51 -4.64
C ASP A 94 -17.62 -9.30 -3.36
N LEU A 95 -18.24 -8.67 -2.37
CA LEU A 95 -17.73 -8.53 -1.01
C LEU A 95 -18.57 -9.37 -0.04
N PRO A 96 -18.09 -9.61 1.20
CA PRO A 96 -18.93 -10.14 2.27
C PRO A 96 -20.24 -9.37 2.41
N ASN A 97 -21.34 -10.11 2.52
CA ASN A 97 -22.67 -9.55 2.67
C ASN A 97 -22.81 -8.78 3.99
N MET A 98 -23.63 -7.74 3.97
CA MET A 98 -24.16 -7.09 5.15
C MET A 98 -24.92 -8.08 6.04
N ALA A 99 -24.91 -7.83 7.35
CA ALA A 99 -25.64 -8.64 8.34
C ALA A 99 -27.18 -8.52 8.20
N GLN A 100 -27.66 -7.47 7.54
CA GLN A 100 -29.09 -7.20 7.35
C GLN A 100 -29.30 -6.47 6.03
N ALA A 101 -30.34 -6.87 5.30
CA ALA A 101 -30.73 -6.23 4.04
C ALA A 101 -31.24 -4.82 4.30
N ARG A 102 -30.77 -3.84 3.51
CA ARG A 102 -31.17 -2.44 3.66
C ARG A 102 -31.15 -1.71 2.33
N ASP A 103 -31.95 -0.66 2.21
CA ASP A 103 -31.89 0.35 1.13
C ASP A 103 -31.90 1.78 1.72
N TYR A 104 -31.74 2.80 0.88
CA TYR A 104 -31.65 4.22 1.26
C TYR A 104 -30.57 4.52 2.31
N LEU A 105 -29.42 3.84 2.20
CA LEU A 105 -28.32 3.98 3.15
C LEU A 105 -27.41 5.16 2.82
N ALA A 106 -26.76 5.70 3.85
CA ALA A 106 -25.57 6.52 3.67
C ALA A 106 -24.30 5.65 3.69
N GLY A 107 -23.38 5.91 2.76
CA GLY A 107 -22.04 5.34 2.76
C GLY A 107 -21.00 6.38 3.14
N ALA A 108 -20.06 6.01 4.02
CA ALA A 108 -18.93 6.86 4.36
C ALA A 108 -17.71 6.02 4.69
N THR A 109 -16.53 6.52 4.34
CA THR A 109 -15.27 5.90 4.73
C THR A 109 -14.62 6.74 5.81
N ALA A 110 -14.20 6.10 6.89
CA ALA A 110 -13.47 6.75 7.97
C ALA A 110 -12.41 5.79 8.50
N SER A 111 -11.19 6.30 8.69
CA SER A 111 -10.04 5.48 9.08
C SER A 111 -9.88 4.26 8.15
N GLN A 112 -9.72 3.06 8.71
CA GLN A 112 -9.51 1.81 7.97
C GLN A 112 -10.83 1.06 7.71
N SER A 113 -11.95 1.75 7.50
CA SER A 113 -13.24 1.09 7.28
C SER A 113 -14.21 1.88 6.42
N PHE A 114 -15.06 1.14 5.71
CA PHE A 114 -16.27 1.65 5.09
C PHE A 114 -17.47 1.41 6.01
N TYR A 115 -18.36 2.39 6.11
CA TYR A 115 -19.54 2.34 6.95
C TYR A 115 -20.80 2.47 6.11
N ALA A 116 -21.70 1.51 6.26
CA ALA A 116 -23.08 1.59 5.81
C ALA A 116 -23.94 2.04 6.99
N VAL A 117 -24.47 3.26 6.91
CA VAL A 117 -25.12 3.96 8.03
C VAL A 117 -26.62 4.05 7.79
N ALA A 118 -27.41 3.64 8.78
CA ALA A 118 -28.86 3.69 8.79
C ALA A 118 -29.50 2.99 7.56
N GLY A 119 -30.51 3.62 6.94
CA GLY A 119 -31.30 3.08 5.83
C GLY A 119 -32.65 2.53 6.28
N SER A 120 -33.31 1.75 5.42
CA SER A 120 -34.55 1.05 5.73
C SER A 120 -34.37 -0.46 5.60
N SER A 121 -34.80 -1.22 6.61
CA SER A 121 -34.68 -2.69 6.63
C SER A 121 -35.87 -3.41 5.97
N ALA A 122 -36.93 -2.65 5.68
CA ALA A 122 -38.11 -3.02 4.92
C ALA A 122 -38.78 -1.72 4.42
N PRO A 123 -39.71 -1.77 3.45
CA PRO A 123 -40.38 -0.57 2.95
C PRO A 123 -40.95 0.30 4.08
N GLY A 124 -40.46 1.53 4.18
CA GLY A 124 -40.87 2.52 5.19
C GLY A 124 -40.38 2.26 6.63
N THR A 125 -39.53 1.26 6.85
CA THR A 125 -39.03 0.89 8.20
C THR A 125 -37.57 1.31 8.35
N GLY A 126 -37.35 2.53 8.84
CA GLY A 126 -36.01 3.06 9.09
C GLY A 126 -35.27 2.33 10.22
N THR A 127 -33.93 2.33 10.17
CA THR A 127 -33.06 1.76 11.20
C THR A 127 -32.00 2.76 11.67
N ASN A 128 -31.54 2.62 12.92
CA ASN A 128 -30.41 3.35 13.48
C ASN A 128 -29.11 2.52 13.52
N ASP A 129 -29.13 1.32 12.93
CA ASP A 129 -27.99 0.42 12.90
C ASP A 129 -26.95 0.86 11.86
N ASN A 130 -25.68 0.65 12.19
CA ASN A 130 -24.53 0.94 11.33
C ASN A 130 -23.69 -0.32 11.16
N GLN A 131 -23.33 -0.63 9.92
CA GLN A 131 -22.44 -1.76 9.62
C GLN A 131 -21.10 -1.26 9.14
N GLN A 132 -20.06 -1.86 9.70
CA GLN A 132 -18.66 -1.58 9.37
C GLN A 132 -18.14 -2.71 8.50
N TYR A 133 -17.63 -2.35 7.33
CA TYR A 133 -16.82 -3.21 6.49
C TYR A 133 -15.35 -2.84 6.69
N THR A 134 -14.56 -3.82 7.07
CA THR A 134 -13.10 -3.73 7.13
C THR A 134 -12.52 -4.93 6.43
N GLU A 135 -11.41 -4.71 5.75
CA GLU A 135 -10.68 -5.79 5.11
C GLU A 135 -9.68 -6.35 6.10
N THR A 136 -10.03 -7.51 6.67
CA THR A 136 -9.10 -8.27 7.50
C THR A 136 -8.28 -9.16 6.57
N LEU A 137 -6.96 -8.95 6.58
CA LEU A 137 -6.03 -9.81 5.86
C LEU A 137 -6.21 -11.25 6.36
N CYS A 138 -6.67 -12.16 5.50
CA CYS A 138 -6.65 -13.58 5.83
C CYS A 138 -5.20 -13.98 6.10
N GLY A 139 -4.91 -14.47 7.31
CA GLY A 139 -3.62 -15.06 7.60
C GLY A 139 -3.35 -16.16 6.57
N THR A 140 -2.26 -16.02 5.82
CA THR A 140 -1.79 -17.07 4.93
C THR A 140 -1.54 -18.31 5.78
N PRO A 141 -2.09 -19.50 5.45
CA PRO A 141 -1.79 -20.71 6.21
C PRO A 141 -0.28 -20.89 6.25
N THR A 142 0.29 -20.98 7.46
CA THR A 142 1.70 -21.27 7.67
C THR A 142 2.04 -22.58 6.98
N PRO A 143 2.90 -22.62 5.95
CA PRO A 143 3.32 -23.88 5.36
C PRO A 143 4.04 -24.68 6.44
N THR A 144 3.42 -25.78 6.88
CA THR A 144 4.08 -26.75 7.75
C THR A 144 5.08 -27.51 6.90
N ALA A 145 6.38 -27.22 7.07
CA ALA A 145 7.44 -27.91 6.36
C ALA A 145 7.42 -29.40 6.76
N THR A 146 6.94 -30.26 5.86
CA THR A 146 7.18 -31.70 5.93
C THR A 146 8.43 -31.99 5.12
N ALA A 147 9.47 -32.53 5.77
CA ALA A 147 10.68 -32.92 5.08
C ALA A 147 10.37 -34.02 4.05
N SER A 148 10.55 -33.72 2.76
CA SER A 148 10.51 -34.71 1.68
C SER A 148 11.89 -34.80 1.04
N PRO A 149 12.55 -35.97 1.03
CA PRO A 149 13.85 -36.14 0.40
C PRO A 149 13.67 -36.54 -1.06
N THR A 150 13.58 -35.59 -1.99
CA THR A 150 13.89 -35.89 -3.41
C THR A 150 14.32 -34.64 -4.17
N LEU A 151 15.52 -34.70 -4.77
CA LEU A 151 16.02 -33.69 -5.70
C LEU A 151 15.36 -33.91 -7.06
N THR A 152 14.36 -33.08 -7.38
CA THR A 152 13.94 -32.85 -8.77
C THR A 152 13.57 -31.37 -8.89
N PRO A 153 14.23 -30.59 -9.76
CA PRO A 153 13.87 -29.20 -9.98
C PRO A 153 12.54 -29.14 -10.76
N THR A 154 11.44 -29.01 -10.04
CA THR A 154 10.17 -28.58 -10.64
C THR A 154 10.18 -27.07 -10.70
N ALA A 155 10.08 -26.49 -11.91
CA ALA A 155 9.89 -25.07 -12.07
C ALA A 155 8.52 -24.68 -11.48
N THR A 156 8.54 -24.09 -10.28
CA THR A 156 7.37 -23.45 -9.69
C THR A 156 7.08 -22.20 -10.51
N PRO A 157 5.84 -22.01 -11.02
CA PRO A 157 5.49 -20.75 -11.67
C PRO A 157 5.69 -19.62 -10.66
N THR A 158 6.60 -18.69 -10.97
CA THR A 158 6.70 -17.41 -10.27
C THR A 158 5.32 -16.76 -10.36
N PRO A 159 4.62 -16.50 -9.24
CA PRO A 159 3.36 -15.78 -9.30
C PRO A 159 3.61 -14.46 -10.01
N THR A 160 2.98 -14.29 -11.17
CA THR A 160 2.96 -13.02 -11.87
C THR A 160 2.31 -12.01 -10.92
N PRO A 161 2.94 -10.87 -10.60
CA PRO A 161 2.38 -9.90 -9.68
C PRO A 161 1.05 -9.40 -10.26
N THR A 162 -0.06 -9.88 -9.73
CA THR A 162 -1.35 -9.23 -9.85
C THR A 162 -1.19 -7.82 -9.29
N CYS A 163 -1.67 -6.81 -10.04
CA CYS A 163 -1.63 -5.42 -9.62
C CYS A 163 -2.25 -5.31 -8.23
N LEU A 164 -1.45 -4.99 -7.21
CA LEU A 164 -1.89 -4.89 -5.81
C LEU A 164 -2.76 -3.64 -5.68
N THR A 165 -4.06 -3.77 -5.89
CA THR A 165 -5.03 -2.69 -5.67
C THR A 165 -5.49 -2.71 -4.22
N GLY A 166 -5.51 -1.55 -3.57
CA GLY A 166 -5.94 -1.41 -2.17
C GLY A 166 -4.85 -1.54 -1.09
N TYR A 167 -3.59 -1.73 -1.47
CA TYR A 167 -2.45 -1.61 -0.56
C TYR A 167 -1.80 -0.23 -0.75
N SER A 168 -2.00 0.67 0.21
CA SER A 168 -1.32 1.97 0.28
C SER A 168 -0.74 2.17 1.66
N TYR A 169 0.45 2.74 1.76
CA TYR A 169 1.01 3.13 3.04
C TYR A 169 0.49 4.53 3.41
N THR A 170 -0.07 4.67 4.61
CA THR A 170 -0.36 5.97 5.21
C THR A 170 0.76 6.35 6.15
N THR A 171 1.26 7.58 6.06
CA THR A 171 2.32 8.05 6.94
C THR A 171 1.81 9.05 7.97
N THR A 172 2.44 9.00 9.13
CA THR A 172 2.32 10.03 10.18
C THR A 172 3.72 10.39 10.62
N THR A 173 3.97 11.67 10.89
CA THR A 173 5.26 12.13 11.39
C THR A 173 5.19 12.37 12.89
N SER A 174 6.21 11.91 13.60
CA SER A 174 6.40 12.14 15.03
C SER A 174 7.89 12.27 15.33
N THR A 175 8.22 12.74 16.54
CA THR A 175 9.61 12.77 17.00
C THR A 175 10.02 11.41 17.56
N GLY A 176 11.29 11.05 17.35
CA GLY A 176 11.88 9.82 17.86
C GLY A 176 13.40 9.88 17.71
N THR A 177 14.10 8.87 18.21
CA THR A 177 15.56 8.76 18.13
C THR A 177 15.95 7.42 17.56
N ILE A 178 17.01 7.37 16.76
CA ILE A 178 17.61 6.13 16.25
C ILE A 178 18.10 5.26 17.43
N THR A 179 18.02 3.94 17.28
CA THR A 179 18.60 2.99 18.23
C THR A 179 19.94 2.54 17.68
N GLN A 180 21.00 2.73 18.44
CA GLN A 180 22.32 2.30 17.98
C GLN A 180 22.38 0.78 17.79
N VAL A 181 22.70 0.36 16.58
CA VAL A 181 22.93 -1.04 16.24
C VAL A 181 24.33 -1.27 15.69
N THR A 182 24.87 -2.47 15.91
CA THR A 182 26.29 -2.76 15.64
C THR A 182 26.54 -4.07 14.89
N THR A 183 25.50 -4.84 14.57
CA THR A 183 25.69 -6.09 13.80
C THR A 183 25.91 -5.74 12.34
N ASP A 184 27.16 -5.80 11.93
CA ASP A 184 27.57 -5.52 10.56
C ASP A 184 26.97 -6.53 9.56
N THR A 185 26.37 -6.00 8.49
CA THR A 185 25.82 -6.81 7.38
C THR A 185 26.88 -7.18 6.34
N GLY A 186 28.04 -6.53 6.36
CA GLY A 186 29.08 -6.59 5.35
C GLY A 186 28.92 -5.57 4.21
N ASN A 187 27.88 -4.73 4.25
CA ASN A 187 27.71 -3.66 3.27
C ASN A 187 28.64 -2.48 3.61
N HIS A 188 29.75 -2.37 2.87
CA HIS A 188 30.75 -1.30 2.98
C HIS A 188 31.24 -0.89 1.58
N CYS A 189 30.35 -0.41 0.74
CA CYS A 189 30.60 -0.26 -0.69
C CYS A 189 30.01 1.03 -1.29
N ASP A 190 30.38 1.23 -2.55
CA ASP A 190 29.67 2.06 -3.52
C ASP A 190 28.76 1.17 -4.37
N ASP A 191 27.53 1.61 -4.63
CA ASP A 191 26.60 0.95 -5.55
C ASP A 191 26.49 -0.57 -5.40
N CYS A 192 26.24 -1.04 -4.18
CA CYS A 192 26.10 -2.48 -3.96
C CYS A 192 24.91 -2.86 -3.07
N MET A 193 24.48 -4.09 -3.30
CA MET A 193 23.37 -4.72 -2.59
C MET A 193 23.90 -5.79 -1.65
N THR A 194 23.35 -5.86 -0.44
CA THR A 194 23.67 -6.89 0.53
C THR A 194 22.40 -7.63 0.96
N PRO A 195 22.29 -8.95 0.74
CA PRO A 195 21.13 -9.71 1.18
C PRO A 195 21.14 -9.89 2.69
N ILE A 196 19.97 -9.78 3.31
CA ILE A 196 19.75 -10.08 4.72
C ILE A 196 18.57 -11.03 4.92
N MET A 197 18.58 -11.71 6.06
CA MET A 197 17.43 -12.49 6.55
C MET A 197 16.76 -11.75 7.69
N PHE A 198 15.44 -11.66 7.66
CA PHE A 198 14.67 -11.11 8.76
C PHE A 198 14.57 -12.12 9.91
N PRO A 199 14.68 -11.67 11.18
CA PRO A 199 14.54 -12.55 12.35
C PRO A 199 13.09 -13.01 12.59
N PHE A 200 12.13 -12.37 11.94
CA PHE A 200 10.72 -12.73 11.85
C PHE A 200 10.18 -12.27 10.48
N PRO A 201 9.13 -12.90 9.93
CA PRO A 201 8.56 -12.46 8.67
C PRO A 201 8.01 -11.04 8.78
N ILE A 202 8.29 -10.20 7.79
CA ILE A 202 7.63 -8.90 7.63
C ILE A 202 6.56 -9.01 6.55
N SER A 203 5.60 -8.10 6.52
CA SER A 203 4.56 -8.00 5.49
C SER A 203 4.69 -6.68 4.76
N PHE A 204 4.99 -6.70 3.47
CA PHE A 204 5.12 -5.50 2.65
C PHE A 204 4.19 -5.57 1.44
N TYR A 205 3.29 -4.59 1.29
CA TYR A 205 2.16 -4.63 0.36
C TYR A 205 1.41 -5.99 0.35
N GLY A 206 1.14 -6.52 1.55
CA GLY A 206 0.42 -7.79 1.73
C GLY A 206 1.23 -9.06 1.44
N THR A 207 2.47 -8.94 0.99
CA THR A 207 3.36 -10.08 0.76
C THR A 207 4.27 -10.28 1.96
N SER A 208 4.38 -11.53 2.44
CA SER A 208 5.28 -11.85 3.55
C SER A 208 6.70 -12.12 3.04
N TYR A 209 7.68 -11.46 3.63
CA TYR A 209 9.10 -11.58 3.31
C TYR A 209 9.90 -12.07 4.51
N THR A 210 10.82 -13.00 4.27
CA THR A 210 11.77 -13.53 5.27
C THR A 210 13.19 -13.01 5.06
N GLY A 211 13.41 -12.20 4.02
CA GLY A 211 14.65 -11.51 3.73
C GLY A 211 14.43 -10.39 2.73
N ALA A 212 15.47 -9.60 2.51
CA ALA A 212 15.50 -8.49 1.54
C ALA A 212 16.94 -8.20 1.11
N ASN A 213 17.12 -7.38 0.09
CA ASN A 213 18.41 -6.85 -0.34
C ASN A 213 18.51 -5.37 0.07
N LEU A 214 19.55 -5.03 0.82
CA LEU A 214 19.85 -3.68 1.28
C LEU A 214 20.77 -2.99 0.28
N ASN A 215 20.35 -1.85 -0.26
CA ASN A 215 21.18 -1.05 -1.16
C ASN A 215 22.02 -0.05 -0.35
N SER A 216 23.28 0.16 -0.74
CA SER A 216 24.10 1.26 -0.21
C SER A 216 23.44 2.63 -0.40
N ASN A 217 22.64 2.76 -1.47
CA ASN A 217 21.93 3.98 -1.89
C ASN A 217 20.63 4.28 -1.12
N GLY A 218 20.39 3.62 0.02
CA GLY A 218 19.34 4.02 0.97
C GLY A 218 17.95 3.41 0.74
N ASP A 219 17.88 2.26 0.06
CA ASP A 219 16.64 1.51 -0.15
C ASP A 219 16.75 0.01 0.21
N ILE A 220 15.58 -0.60 0.39
CA ILE A 220 15.40 -2.03 0.69
C ILE A 220 14.52 -2.66 -0.38
N GLN A 221 15.05 -3.65 -1.08
CA GLN A 221 14.34 -4.37 -2.15
C GLN A 221 13.96 -5.77 -1.70
N PHE A 222 12.67 -6.11 -1.79
CA PHE A 222 12.17 -7.39 -1.30
C PHE A 222 12.20 -8.52 -2.34
N ALA A 223 12.22 -8.16 -3.62
CA ALA A 223 12.25 -9.13 -4.72
C ALA A 223 13.32 -8.84 -5.79
N ASN A 224 13.95 -7.65 -5.73
CA ASN A 224 14.90 -7.18 -6.72
C ASN A 224 16.28 -6.97 -6.07
N ASN A 225 17.28 -6.80 -6.93
CA ASN A 225 18.68 -6.66 -6.52
C ASN A 225 19.41 -5.68 -7.46
N SER A 226 18.98 -4.43 -7.48
CA SER A 226 19.49 -3.39 -8.37
C SER A 226 20.01 -2.19 -7.60
N ALA A 227 21.31 -1.93 -7.64
CA ALA A 227 21.91 -0.74 -7.04
C ALA A 227 21.67 0.50 -7.92
N VAL A 228 20.45 1.03 -7.87
CA VAL A 228 20.12 2.26 -8.60
C VAL A 228 20.73 3.45 -7.86
N VAL A 229 21.41 4.31 -8.62
CA VAL A 229 22.01 5.56 -8.13
C VAL A 229 21.03 6.72 -8.24
N GLY A 230 21.18 7.70 -7.35
CA GLY A 230 20.50 8.99 -7.46
C GLY A 230 19.05 8.98 -6.98
N THR A 231 18.46 10.17 -6.96
CA THR A 231 17.07 10.42 -6.60
C THR A 231 16.09 9.76 -7.58
N LEU A 232 15.12 9.02 -7.05
CA LEU A 232 14.06 8.41 -7.84
C LEU A 232 12.73 9.10 -7.52
N CYS A 233 12.30 10.03 -8.37
CA CYS A 233 10.99 10.67 -8.25
C CYS A 233 10.48 11.08 -9.64
N PRO A 234 9.21 10.79 -9.99
CA PRO A 234 8.17 10.17 -9.17
C PRO A 234 8.25 8.63 -9.10
N TYR A 235 7.70 8.06 -8.03
CA TYR A 235 7.42 6.63 -7.91
C TYR A 235 6.08 6.26 -8.58
N PRO A 236 5.87 5.02 -9.04
CA PRO A 236 6.78 3.87 -8.98
C PRO A 236 7.91 3.93 -10.02
N TYR A 237 9.09 3.42 -9.66
CA TYR A 237 10.22 3.27 -10.55
C TYR A 237 10.18 1.93 -11.32
N PRO A 238 10.29 1.91 -12.67
CA PRO A 238 9.97 0.73 -13.49
C PRO A 238 10.87 -0.50 -13.28
N ASN A 239 12.11 -0.29 -12.86
CA ASN A 239 13.11 -1.37 -12.75
C ASN A 239 13.29 -1.87 -11.31
N LEU A 240 12.49 -1.34 -10.38
CA LEU A 240 12.48 -1.76 -8.99
C LEU A 240 11.19 -2.51 -8.68
N GLY A 241 11.31 -3.55 -7.87
CA GLY A 241 10.18 -4.32 -7.38
C GLY A 241 9.55 -3.68 -6.15
N PRO A 242 8.99 -4.48 -5.24
CA PRO A 242 8.57 -4.00 -3.93
C PRO A 242 9.79 -3.44 -3.19
N THR A 243 9.76 -2.14 -2.91
CA THR A 243 10.92 -1.39 -2.40
C THR A 243 10.48 -0.37 -1.35
N ILE A 244 11.23 -0.29 -0.25
CA ILE A 244 11.17 0.84 0.70
C ILE A 244 12.35 1.75 0.41
N PHE A 245 12.06 3.00 0.07
CA PHE A 245 13.03 4.06 -0.11
C PHE A 245 13.10 4.86 1.20
N LEU A 246 14.12 4.61 2.01
CA LEU A 246 14.31 5.36 3.24
C LEU A 246 14.89 6.72 2.88
N TYR A 247 15.95 6.71 2.09
CA TYR A 247 16.71 7.88 1.68
C TYR A 247 17.41 7.59 0.35
N GLN A 248 16.64 7.45 -0.72
CA GLN A 248 17.16 7.07 -2.03
C GLN A 248 17.97 8.21 -2.66
N ASP A 249 19.27 8.01 -2.79
CA ASP A 249 20.18 8.84 -3.60
C ASP A 249 21.51 8.11 -3.88
N ASP A 250 22.47 8.78 -4.51
CA ASP A 250 23.85 8.32 -4.68
C ASP A 250 24.65 8.40 -3.35
N LEU A 251 24.60 7.30 -2.57
CA LEU A 251 25.21 7.16 -1.26
C LEU A 251 26.34 6.13 -1.23
N ARG A 252 27.25 6.35 -0.30
CA ARG A 252 28.45 5.55 -0.08
C ARG A 252 28.46 5.01 1.33
N THR A 253 28.78 3.72 1.46
CA THR A 253 28.94 3.03 2.76
C THR A 253 30.34 2.47 2.99
N ASP A 254 31.27 2.70 2.06
CA ASP A 254 32.63 2.20 2.13
C ASP A 254 33.53 2.87 3.18
N VAL A 255 34.63 2.18 3.46
CA VAL A 255 35.57 2.52 4.50
C VAL A 255 36.50 3.66 4.07
N GLY A 256 36.75 4.59 4.97
CA GLY A 256 37.78 5.63 4.81
C GLY A 256 37.28 6.96 4.25
N LEU A 257 35.97 7.11 4.03
CA LEU A 257 35.40 8.40 3.63
C LEU A 257 35.32 9.37 4.81
N SER A 258 35.46 10.66 4.52
CA SER A 258 35.64 11.71 5.52
C SER A 258 34.52 11.81 6.56
N GLY A 259 33.27 11.60 6.17
CA GLY A 259 32.11 11.64 7.06
C GLY A 259 31.94 10.39 7.90
N CYS A 260 32.53 9.26 7.49
CA CYS A 260 32.41 7.98 8.21
C CYS A 260 33.01 8.03 9.62
N VAL A 261 33.90 8.98 9.90
CA VAL A 261 34.48 9.20 11.23
C VAL A 261 33.44 9.64 12.27
N ALA A 262 32.23 10.01 11.83
CA ALA A 262 31.12 10.32 12.72
C ALA A 262 30.66 9.11 13.54
N TRP A 263 30.90 7.89 13.05
CA TRP A 263 30.50 6.64 13.70
C TRP A 263 31.71 5.81 14.12
N ALA A 264 31.66 5.24 15.32
CA ALA A 264 32.76 4.42 15.84
C ALA A 264 33.06 3.18 14.97
N ASN A 265 32.03 2.64 14.31
CA ASN A 265 32.14 1.49 13.41
C ASN A 265 32.35 1.90 11.94
N GLY A 266 32.50 3.20 11.66
CA GLY A 266 32.56 3.72 10.29
C GLY A 266 31.22 3.69 9.56
N CYS A 267 31.29 3.96 8.25
CA CYS A 267 30.15 3.79 7.36
C CYS A 267 29.86 2.31 7.13
N GLY A 268 28.60 2.00 6.86
CA GLY A 268 28.12 0.65 6.63
C GLY A 268 26.61 0.55 6.80
N ILE A 269 26.08 -0.65 6.61
CA ILE A 269 24.71 -0.97 7.01
C ILE A 269 24.76 -1.96 8.17
N PHE A 270 24.11 -1.59 9.28
CA PHE A 270 24.15 -2.32 10.54
C PHE A 270 22.75 -2.75 10.94
N THR A 271 22.67 -3.84 11.70
CA THR A 271 21.41 -4.41 12.18
C THR A 271 21.45 -4.70 13.68
N GLY A 272 20.28 -4.77 14.29
CA GLY A 272 20.13 -5.16 15.68
C GLY A 272 18.73 -5.66 15.99
N ILE A 273 18.64 -6.52 16.98
CA ILE A 273 17.36 -7.03 17.49
C ILE A 273 17.24 -6.62 18.95
N SER A 274 16.09 -6.06 19.30
CA SER A 274 15.71 -5.83 20.69
C SER A 274 14.44 -6.59 21.03
N GLY A 275 14.19 -6.77 22.33
CA GLY A 275 13.04 -7.53 22.82
C GLY A 275 13.23 -9.05 22.74
N THR A 276 12.13 -9.78 22.92
CA THR A 276 12.08 -11.24 22.88
C THR A 276 10.79 -11.68 22.18
N ALA A 277 10.79 -12.86 21.55
CA ALA A 277 9.61 -13.34 20.84
C ALA A 277 8.40 -13.47 21.80
N PRO A 278 7.18 -13.11 21.36
CA PRO A 278 6.78 -12.67 20.02
C PRO A 278 6.78 -11.13 19.82
N ASN A 279 7.56 -10.39 20.60
CA ASN A 279 7.60 -8.92 20.60
C ASN A 279 9.01 -8.38 20.31
N ARG A 280 9.68 -8.93 19.29
CA ARG A 280 10.98 -8.42 18.83
C ARG A 280 10.80 -7.17 17.97
N VAL A 281 11.79 -6.28 18.04
CA VAL A 281 11.98 -5.19 17.09
C VAL A 281 13.28 -5.44 16.35
N PHE A 282 13.24 -5.35 15.02
CA PHE A 282 14.41 -5.48 14.16
C PHE A 282 14.74 -4.14 13.54
N ASN A 283 15.94 -3.66 13.80
CA ASN A 283 16.44 -2.36 13.40
C ASN A 283 17.49 -2.54 12.31
N ILE A 284 17.44 -1.69 11.29
CA ILE A 284 18.46 -1.59 10.23
C ILE A 284 18.85 -0.11 10.12
N GLU A 285 20.12 0.19 10.28
CA GLU A 285 20.69 1.54 10.31
C GLU A 285 21.73 1.70 9.21
N TRP A 286 21.60 2.76 8.41
CA TRP A 286 22.58 3.18 7.42
C TRP A 286 23.45 4.27 8.02
N HIS A 287 24.75 3.99 8.07
CA HIS A 287 25.78 5.01 8.22
C HIS A 287 26.36 5.26 6.84
N ALA A 288 25.86 6.28 6.15
CA ALA A 288 26.26 6.57 4.77
C ALA A 288 26.73 8.01 4.60
N VAL A 289 27.42 8.28 3.49
CA VAL A 289 27.74 9.65 3.06
C VAL A 289 27.32 9.84 1.61
N ARG A 290 27.10 11.09 1.18
CA ARG A 290 26.86 11.40 -0.25
C ARG A 290 28.11 11.10 -1.07
N HIS A 291 27.95 10.47 -2.24
CA HIS A 291 29.06 10.18 -3.14
C HIS A 291 29.82 11.44 -3.60
N ASN A 292 29.09 12.51 -3.95
CA ASN A 292 29.67 13.77 -4.43
C ASN A 292 30.14 14.71 -3.29
N ALA A 293 29.85 14.39 -2.04
CA ALA A 293 30.15 15.20 -0.87
C ALA A 293 30.35 14.31 0.36
N THR A 294 31.48 13.60 0.40
CA THR A 294 31.77 12.55 1.39
C THR A 294 31.87 13.04 2.85
N ALA A 295 31.77 14.34 3.10
CA ALA A 295 31.66 14.93 4.44
C ALA A 295 30.19 15.02 4.93
N ASN A 296 29.23 14.96 4.01
CA ASN A 296 27.80 15.00 4.30
C ASN A 296 27.33 13.60 4.64
N THR A 297 26.99 13.37 5.90
CA THR A 297 26.48 12.10 6.40
C THR A 297 24.96 11.98 6.21
N ALA A 298 24.51 10.75 6.00
CA ALA A 298 23.12 10.32 6.03
C ALA A 298 23.00 9.21 7.07
N ASP A 299 22.33 9.54 8.18
CA ASP A 299 22.08 8.67 9.32
C ASP A 299 20.58 8.34 9.40
N VAL A 300 20.21 7.17 8.88
CA VAL A 300 18.81 6.75 8.75
C VAL A 300 18.59 5.33 9.26
N GLU A 301 17.47 5.10 9.95
CA GLU A 301 17.11 3.80 10.51
C GLU A 301 15.69 3.41 10.11
N ILE A 302 15.45 2.13 9.84
CA ILE A 302 14.12 1.53 9.79
C ILE A 302 13.93 0.51 10.92
N ARG A 303 12.70 0.43 11.44
CA ARG A 303 12.30 -0.56 12.44
C ARG A 303 11.13 -1.40 11.96
N PHE A 304 11.30 -2.71 12.02
CA PHE A 304 10.22 -3.68 11.84
C PHE A 304 9.80 -4.28 13.18
N TYR A 305 8.52 -4.59 13.31
CA TYR A 305 7.92 -5.05 14.57
C TYR A 305 7.31 -6.44 14.39
N GLU A 306 7.72 -7.41 15.20
CA GLU A 306 7.27 -8.81 15.09
C GLU A 306 5.75 -8.97 15.28
N ASN A 307 5.18 -8.21 16.21
CA ASN A 307 3.76 -8.26 16.54
C ASN A 307 2.88 -7.44 15.58
N THR A 308 3.49 -6.61 14.72
CA THR A 308 2.81 -5.74 13.76
C THR A 308 3.57 -5.76 12.43
N PRO A 309 3.62 -6.92 11.73
CA PRO A 309 4.58 -7.15 10.65
C PRO A 309 4.36 -6.29 9.40
N SER A 310 3.19 -5.65 9.27
CA SER A 310 2.86 -4.72 8.17
C SER A 310 3.19 -3.26 8.45
N PHE A 311 3.77 -2.97 9.62
CA PHE A 311 4.11 -1.63 10.07
C PHE A 311 5.61 -1.49 10.26
N PHE A 312 6.13 -0.32 9.93
CA PHE A 312 7.51 0.06 10.19
C PHE A 312 7.61 1.56 10.43
N ASP A 313 8.64 1.96 11.17
CA ASP A 313 9.02 3.35 11.35
C ASP A 313 10.31 3.64 10.60
N VAL A 314 10.47 4.85 10.07
CA VAL A 314 11.73 5.37 9.53
C VAL A 314 12.16 6.57 10.34
N PHE A 315 13.40 6.56 10.82
CA PHE A 315 14.00 7.61 11.62
C PHE A 315 15.11 8.29 10.84
N TYR A 316 15.16 9.61 10.93
CA TYR A 316 16.21 10.45 10.36
C TYR A 316 16.85 11.22 11.52
N ASN A 317 18.16 11.05 11.72
CA ASN A 317 18.87 11.74 12.80
C ASN A 317 19.67 12.93 12.27
N PHE A 318 20.73 12.64 11.53
CA PHE A 318 21.55 13.67 10.88
C PHE A 318 21.61 13.43 9.38
N VAL A 319 21.23 14.46 8.63
CA VAL A 319 21.28 14.47 7.16
C VAL A 319 21.96 15.76 6.76
N GLY A 320 23.21 15.67 6.29
CA GLY A 320 24.11 16.82 6.14
C GLY A 320 23.63 17.94 5.20
N ASP A 321 22.66 17.66 4.32
CA ASP A 321 22.07 18.61 3.39
C ASP A 321 20.57 18.84 3.61
N ASN A 322 20.01 18.37 4.73
CA ASN A 322 18.57 18.38 5.05
C ASN A 322 17.69 17.64 4.04
N GLY A 323 18.21 16.64 3.31
CA GLY A 323 17.44 15.99 2.27
C GLY A 323 17.34 16.90 1.05
N SER A 324 18.49 17.22 0.44
CA SER A 324 18.50 17.90 -0.85
C SER A 324 18.71 16.86 -1.95
N ASN A 325 17.63 16.53 -2.68
CA ASN A 325 17.62 15.53 -3.76
C ASN A 325 17.70 14.07 -3.27
N GLU A 326 16.97 13.73 -2.22
CA GLU A 326 16.62 12.36 -1.85
C GLU A 326 15.20 12.01 -2.33
N GLY A 327 14.95 10.72 -2.53
CA GLY A 327 13.60 10.20 -2.66
C GLY A 327 13.25 9.36 -1.45
N SER A 328 12.15 9.65 -0.77
CA SER A 328 11.66 8.78 0.31
C SER A 328 10.24 8.30 0.01
N GLY A 329 9.97 7.04 0.31
CA GLY A 329 8.71 6.43 -0.11
C GLY A 329 8.72 4.91 -0.09
N VAL A 330 7.71 4.37 -0.75
CA VAL A 330 7.52 2.94 -0.97
C VAL A 330 6.86 2.71 -2.32
N GLN A 331 7.15 1.57 -2.92
CA GLN A 331 6.41 1.08 -4.08
C GLN A 331 6.19 -0.43 -3.98
N ALA A 332 5.07 -0.90 -4.52
CA ALA A 332 4.78 -2.33 -4.61
C ALA A 332 5.46 -3.00 -5.80
N SER A 333 5.56 -2.28 -6.93
CA SER A 333 6.15 -2.74 -8.18
C SER A 333 6.30 -1.58 -9.16
N ALA A 334 6.88 -1.86 -10.32
CA ALA A 334 7.00 -0.96 -11.47
C ALA A 334 5.72 -0.23 -11.90
N THR A 335 4.55 -0.81 -11.65
CA THR A 335 3.24 -0.27 -12.05
C THR A 335 2.23 -0.25 -10.89
N GLY A 336 2.67 -0.70 -9.71
CA GLY A 336 1.84 -0.85 -8.53
C GLY A 336 1.72 0.44 -7.73
N PRO A 337 0.92 0.42 -6.66
CA PRO A 337 0.80 1.57 -5.77
C PRO A 337 2.16 1.97 -5.23
N ALA A 338 2.36 3.28 -5.15
CA ALA A 338 3.52 3.90 -4.54
C ALA A 338 3.07 5.05 -3.64
N THR A 339 3.88 5.36 -2.64
CA THR A 339 3.67 6.48 -1.73
C THR A 339 5.00 7.20 -1.56
N THR A 340 5.03 8.50 -1.83
CA THR A 340 6.19 9.36 -1.58
C THR A 340 5.99 10.07 -0.24
N TYR A 341 7.04 10.18 0.56
CA TYR A 341 6.99 10.83 1.88
C TYR A 341 7.65 12.21 1.88
N SER A 342 8.70 12.38 1.08
CA SER A 342 9.38 13.63 0.69
C SER A 342 9.98 13.49 -0.70
#